data_AF-A0A357C6U5-F1
#
_entry.id   AF-A0A357C6U5-F1
#
_cell.length_a   1.000
_cell.length_b   1.000
_cell.length_c   1.000
_cell.angle_alpha   90.00
_cell.angle_beta   90.00
_cell.angle_gamma   90.00
#
_symmetry.space_group_name_H-M   'P 1'
#
loop_
_entity.id
_entity.type
_entity.pdbx_description
1 polymer ?
#
loop_
_entity_poly.entity_id
_entity_poly.type
_entity_poly.pdbx_seq_one_letter_code
_entity_poly.pdbx_strand_id
1 'polypeptide(L)' 'MKQATAKNTVDMLHKIETIEKEVMGLKLSVLKKLTPTGRKTISLKGILKGIDITDKDISSAKKSLYSKIGI' A
#
# COMPACT_ATOMS: atom_id res chain seq x y z
N MET A 1 -13.77 31.48 25.95
CA MET A 1 -13.40 30.08 26.29
C MET A 1 -13.65 29.09 25.15
N LYS A 2 -14.83 29.06 24.51
CA LYS A 2 -15.17 28.06 23.48
C LYS A 2 -14.28 28.05 22.21
N GLN A 3 -13.75 29.20 21.78
CA GLN A 3 -12.84 29.28 20.63
C GLN A 3 -11.44 28.72 20.90
N ALA A 4 -10.94 28.88 22.14
CA ALA A 4 -9.60 28.39 22.52
C ALA A 4 -9.57 26.86 22.60
N THR A 5 -10.65 26.24 23.10
CA THR A 5 -10.80 24.78 23.08
C THR A 5 -10.91 24.22 21.66
N ALA A 6 -11.67 24.88 20.77
CA ALA A 6 -11.77 24.46 19.37
C ALA A 6 -10.42 24.51 18.62
N LYS A 7 -9.62 25.57 18.85
CA LYS A 7 -8.27 25.70 18.27
C LYS A 7 -7.34 24.57 18.74
N ASN A 8 -7.37 24.24 20.03
CA ASN A 8 -6.58 23.13 20.58
C ASN A 8 -6.95 21.77 19.97
N THR A 9 -8.24 21.53 19.70
CA THR A 9 -8.69 20.30 19.04
C THR A 9 -8.18 20.20 17.60
N VAL A 10 -8.23 21.29 16.84
CA VAL A 10 -7.71 21.32 15.45
C VAL A 10 -6.21 21.08 15.43
N ASP A 11 -5.45 21.72 16.33
CA ASP A 11 -4.00 21.54 16.44
C ASP A 11 -3.65 20.09 16.82
N MET A 12 -4.46 19.45 17.67
CA MET A 12 -4.29 18.04 18.05
C MET A 12 -4.56 17.10 16.87
N LEU A 13 -5.63 17.33 16.10
CA LEU A 13 -5.94 16.54 14.91
C LEU A 13 -4.84 16.63 13.86
N HIS A 14 -4.27 17.83 13.64
CA HIS A 14 -3.18 18.00 12.68
C HIS A 14 -1.90 17.26 13.10
N LYS A 15 -1.60 17.22 14.41
CA LYS A 15 -0.50 16.42 14.95
C LYS A 15 -0.72 14.92 14.74
N ILE A 16 -1.95 14.43 14.95
CA ILE A 16 -2.30 13.03 14.70
C ILE A 16 -2.11 12.69 13.22
N GLU A 17 -2.62 13.52 12.30
CA GLU A 17 -2.45 13.34 10.85
C GLU A 17 -0.96 13.30 10.45
N THR A 18 -0.13 14.15 11.07
CA THR A 18 1.31 14.17 10.82
C THR A 18 1.97 12.86 11.26
N ILE A 19 1.62 12.35 12.45
CA ILE A 19 2.12 11.06 12.95
C ILE A 19 1.70 9.92 12.03
N GLU A 20 0.45 9.90 11.54
CA GLU A 20 -0.03 8.86 10.62
C GLU A 20 0.77 8.84 9.30
N LYS A 21 1.09 10.02 8.74
CA LYS A 21 1.93 10.15 7.54
C LYS A 21 3.35 9.65 7.79
N GLU A 22 3.95 9.98 8.93
CA GLU A 22 5.28 9.51 9.31
C GLU A 22 5.32 7.99 9.49
N VAL A 23 4.33 7.41 10.17
CA VAL A 23 4.19 5.96 10.36
C VAL A 23 4.02 5.25 9.02
N MET A 24 3.25 5.81 8.08
CA MET A 24 3.13 5.29 6.72
C MET A 24 4.49 5.29 6.00
N GLY A 25 5.24 6.40 6.10
CA GLY A 25 6.59 6.51 5.54
C GLY A 25 7.56 5.47 6.11
N LEU A 26 7.50 5.22 7.41
CA LEU A 26 8.28 4.19 8.08
C LEU A 26 7.93 2.78 7.59
N LYS A 27 6.63 2.45 7.49
CA LYS A 27 6.17 1.16 6.95
C LYS A 27 6.70 0.91 5.53
N LEU A 28 6.61 1.89 4.65
CA LEU A 28 7.13 1.79 3.28
C LEU A 28 8.65 1.64 3.24
N SER A 29 9.36 2.36 4.12
CA SER A 29 10.82 2.28 4.23
C SER A 29 11.29 0.91 4.71
N VAL A 30 10.58 0.34 5.68
CA VAL A 30 10.82 -1.03 6.17
C VAL A 30 10.50 -2.04 5.08
N LEU A 31 9.36 -1.91 4.39
CA LEU A 31 9.00 -2.79 3.27
C LEU A 31 10.07 -2.81 2.17
N LYS A 32 10.59 -1.65 1.76
CA LYS A 32 11.68 -1.54 0.76
C LYS A 32 12.95 -2.29 1.19
N LYS A 33 13.27 -2.27 2.49
CA LYS A 33 14.44 -2.96 3.05
C LYS A 33 14.20 -4.46 3.25
N LEU A 34 12.95 -4.85 3.55
CA LEU A 34 12.55 -6.24 3.78
C LEU A 34 12.21 -7.00 2.50
N THR A 35 11.92 -6.32 1.38
CA THR A 35 11.74 -7.01 0.09
C THR A 35 12.99 -7.83 -0.23
N PRO A 36 12.91 -9.17 -0.19
CA PRO A 36 14.04 -9.99 -0.60
C PRO A 36 14.07 -9.97 -2.13
N THR A 37 15.30 -10.03 -2.64
CA THR A 37 15.69 -10.35 -4.02
C THR A 37 15.79 -9.17 -4.98
N GLY A 38 16.99 -9.03 -5.57
CA GLY A 38 17.27 -8.23 -6.76
C GLY A 38 16.56 -8.73 -8.02
N ARG A 39 15.36 -9.30 -7.91
CA ARG A 39 14.48 -9.54 -9.06
C ARG A 39 13.70 -8.26 -9.30
N LYS A 40 13.97 -7.63 -10.44
CA LYS A 40 13.16 -6.52 -10.96
C LYS A 40 11.69 -6.92 -10.91
N THR A 41 10.83 -6.01 -10.48
CA THR A 41 9.38 -6.10 -10.65
C THR A 41 9.11 -6.09 -12.16
N ILE A 42 9.15 -7.27 -12.78
CA ILE A 42 8.84 -7.44 -14.19
C ILE A 42 7.33 -7.53 -14.33
N SER A 43 6.76 -6.71 -15.20
CA SER A 43 5.35 -6.88 -15.55
C SER A 43 5.16 -8.27 -16.14
N LEU A 44 4.15 -9.01 -15.69
CA LEU A 44 3.79 -10.32 -16.24
C LEU A 44 3.54 -10.21 -17.77
N LYS A 45 3.01 -9.05 -18.19
CA LYS A 45 2.82 -8.66 -19.60
C LYS A 45 4.11 -8.70 -20.43
N GLY A 46 5.27 -8.48 -19.81
CA GLY A 46 6.56 -8.45 -20.51
C GLY A 46 7.17 -9.83 -20.80
N ILE A 47 6.74 -10.90 -20.11
CA ILE A 47 7.32 -12.25 -20.27
C ILE A 47 6.64 -13.01 -21.41
N LEU A 48 5.33 -12.87 -21.56
CA LEU A 48 4.53 -13.58 -22.56
C LEU A 48 4.23 -12.65 -23.75
N LYS A 49 5.17 -12.55 -24.69
CA LYS A 49 4.94 -11.83 -25.95
C LYS A 49 3.83 -12.52 -26.75
N GLY A 50 2.81 -11.76 -27.15
CA GLY A 50 1.72 -12.25 -28.02
C GLY A 50 0.52 -12.86 -27.30
N ILE A 51 0.47 -12.83 -25.96
CA ILE A 51 -0.70 -13.25 -25.18
C ILE A 51 -1.43 -12.02 -24.67
N ASP A 52 -2.72 -11.91 -25.01
CA ASP A 52 -3.59 -10.89 -24.45
C ASP A 52 -4.04 -11.34 -23.06
N ILE A 53 -3.63 -10.60 -22.03
CA ILE A 53 -3.98 -10.90 -20.63
C ILE A 53 -5.23 -10.11 -20.30
N THR A 54 -6.33 -10.81 -20.06
CA THR A 54 -7.61 -10.17 -19.72
C THR A 54 -7.74 -9.94 -18.21
N ASP A 55 -8.65 -9.05 -17.80
CA ASP A 55 -8.94 -8.82 -16.38
C ASP A 55 -9.42 -10.09 -15.65
N LYS A 56 -10.06 -11.01 -16.38
CA LYS A 56 -10.49 -12.31 -15.85
C LYS A 56 -9.29 -13.16 -15.43
N ASP A 57 -8.23 -13.17 -16.24
CA ASP A 57 -7.01 -13.92 -15.95
C ASP A 57 -6.30 -13.35 -14.73
N ILE A 58 -6.25 -12.01 -14.63
CA ILE A 58 -5.69 -11.31 -13.46
C ILE A 58 -6.50 -11.63 -12.20
N SER A 59 -7.83 -11.58 -12.28
CA SER A 59 -8.71 -11.85 -11.14
C SER A 59 -8.58 -13.30 -10.65
N SER A 60 -8.53 -14.26 -11.59
CA SER A 60 -8.32 -15.68 -11.28
C SER A 60 -6.97 -15.93 -10.62
N ALA A 61 -5.90 -15.35 -11.16
CA ALA A 61 -4.56 -15.45 -10.58
C ALA A 61 -4.50 -14.83 -9.18
N LYS A 62 -5.11 -13.65 -8.97
CA LYS A 62 -5.20 -13.02 -7.64
C LYS A 62 -5.93 -13.91 -6.64
N LYS A 63 -7.07 -14.48 -7.02
CA LYS A 63 -7.82 -15.41 -6.16
C LYS A 63 -7.00 -16.64 -5.78
N SER A 64 -6.24 -17.20 -6.72
CA SER A 64 -5.34 -18.33 -6.45
C SER A 64 -4.20 -17.95 -5.50
N LEU A 65 -3.49 -16.85 -5.80
CA LEU A 65 -2.32 -16.38 -5.04
C LEU A 65 -2.67 -15.94 -3.62
N TYR A 66 -3.82 -15.31 -3.44
CA TYR A 66 -4.29 -14.80 -2.15
C TYR A 66 -5.32 -15.71 -1.48
N SER A 67 -5.49 -16.95 -1.96
CA SER A 67 -6.45 -17.93 -1.42
C SER A 67 -6.30 -18.24 0.07
N LYS A 68 -5.11 -18.01 0.63
CA LYS A 68 -4.81 -18.22 2.06
C LYS A 68 -4.80 -16.95 2.90
N ILE A 69 -4.88 -15.78 2.27
CA ILE A 69 -5.06 -14.52 3.00
C ILE A 69 -6.56 -14.38 3.18
N GLY A 70 -7.08 -14.90 4.29
CA GLY A 70 -8.48 -14.74 4.66
C GLY A 70 -8.79 -13.26 4.83
N ILE A 71 -9.44 -12.69 3.82
CA ILE A 71 -10.17 -11.43 3.91
C ILE A 71 -11.63 -11.80 4.11
#